data_AF-A0A327PVB7-F1
#
_entry.id   AF-A0A327PVB7-F1
#
_cell.length_a   1.000
_cell.length_b   1.000
_cell.length_c   1.000
_cell.angle_alpha   90.00
_cell.angle_beta   90.00
_cell.angle_gamma   90.00
#
_symmetry.space_group_name_H-M   'P 1'
#
loop_
_entity.id
_entity.type
_entity.pdbx_description
1 polymer ?
#
loop_
_entity_poly.entity_id
_entity_poly.type
_entity_poly.pdbx_seq_one_letter_code
_entity_poly.pdbx_strand_id
1 'polypeptide(L)'
;MKNYRLILVAILGLFISCSPSEEKTEKLKFLVAEWKNTSDKVISLSEKIGDQAYLLEVKKADGDTTEMLQIDFNGEQTNCEAEYSTMRTQIDEFIEVWRENSLKVDELTNNMSIGKWTNEDDENLRALDLEVKKSDANIELWEEELNELSQKCGLNSEGFVIQEQEN
;
A
#
# COMPACT_ATOMS: atom_id res chain seq x y z
N MET A 1 -54.97 -53.46 16.97
CA MET A 1 -55.18 -52.21 16.24
C MET A 1 -53.92 -51.36 16.39
N LYS A 2 -53.23 -51.11 15.28
CA LYS A 2 -51.94 -50.42 15.20
C LYS A 2 -52.19 -48.91 15.15
N ASN A 3 -51.70 -48.15 16.13
CA ASN A 3 -51.65 -46.69 16.04
C ASN A 3 -50.19 -46.25 16.02
N TYR A 4 -49.61 -46.22 14.82
CA TYR A 4 -48.35 -45.56 14.55
C TYR A 4 -48.58 -44.04 14.60
N ARG A 5 -48.06 -43.37 15.64
CA ARG A 5 -47.89 -41.92 15.63
C ARG A 5 -46.58 -41.61 14.90
N LEU A 6 -46.71 -41.29 13.61
CA LEU A 6 -45.68 -40.61 12.83
C LEU A 6 -45.45 -39.22 13.45
N ILE A 7 -44.37 -39.08 14.22
CA ILE A 7 -43.83 -37.77 14.56
C ILE A 7 -42.86 -37.42 13.43
N LEU A 8 -43.35 -36.63 12.48
CA LEU A 8 -42.53 -35.88 11.53
C LEU A 8 -41.74 -34.86 12.35
N VAL A 9 -40.50 -35.21 12.70
CA VAL A 9 -39.50 -34.22 13.10
C VAL A 9 -39.14 -33.47 11.83
N ALA A 10 -39.86 -32.37 11.59
CA ALA A 10 -39.45 -31.37 10.62
C ALA A 10 -38.11 -30.82 11.12
N ILE A 11 -37.03 -31.27 10.48
CA ILE A 11 -35.74 -30.59 10.51
C ILE A 11 -35.98 -29.26 9.82
N LEU A 12 -36.44 -28.27 10.59
CA LEU A 12 -36.30 -26.86 10.28
C LEU A 12 -34.80 -26.58 10.32
N GLY A 13 -34.13 -26.90 9.21
CA GLY A 13 -32.88 -26.26 8.86
C GLY A 13 -33.16 -24.78 8.68
N LEU A 14 -33.22 -24.05 9.79
CA LEU A 14 -32.98 -22.62 9.81
C LEU A 14 -31.52 -22.46 9.43
N PHE A 15 -31.24 -22.50 8.12
CA PHE A 15 -30.17 -21.69 7.58
C PHE A 15 -30.59 -20.26 7.84
N ILE A 16 -30.30 -19.77 9.06
CA ILE A 16 -30.17 -18.35 9.31
C ILE A 16 -29.05 -17.96 8.36
N SER A 17 -29.42 -17.44 7.19
CA SER A 17 -28.48 -16.67 6.39
C SER A 17 -28.10 -15.50 7.29
N CYS A 18 -27.00 -15.64 8.02
CA CYS A 18 -26.40 -14.57 8.80
C CYS A 18 -25.94 -13.53 7.79
N SER A 19 -26.83 -12.63 7.40
CA SER A 19 -26.41 -11.38 6.78
C SER A 19 -25.38 -10.72 7.69
N PRO A 20 -24.32 -10.12 7.13
CA PRO A 20 -23.30 -9.44 7.92
C PRO A 20 -23.94 -8.38 8.80
N SER A 21 -23.41 -8.21 10.02
CA SER A 21 -23.90 -7.14 10.90
C SER A 21 -23.54 -5.77 10.33
N GLU A 22 -24.32 -4.75 10.72
CA GLU A 22 -24.06 -3.35 10.36
C GLU A 22 -22.65 -2.91 10.80
N GLU A 23 -22.21 -3.35 11.98
CA GLU A 23 -20.85 -3.10 12.49
C GLU A 23 -19.76 -3.63 11.54
N LYS A 24 -19.92 -4.85 11.02
CA LYS A 24 -18.96 -5.45 10.07
C LYS A 24 -18.94 -4.70 8.75
N THR A 25 -20.11 -4.26 8.30
CA THR A 25 -20.27 -3.46 7.08
C THR A 25 -19.52 -2.14 7.20
N GLU A 26 -19.66 -1.42 8.32
CA GLU A 26 -18.96 -0.15 8.54
C GLU A 26 -17.45 -0.33 8.65
N LYS A 27 -16.98 -1.38 9.35
CA LYS A 27 -15.54 -1.70 9.41
C LYS A 27 -14.95 -1.99 8.04
N LEU A 28 -15.64 -2.74 7.20
CA LEU A 28 -15.17 -3.03 5.84
C LEU A 28 -15.14 -1.75 4.97
N LYS A 29 -16.16 -0.89 5.06
CA LYS A 29 -16.16 0.40 4.35
C LYS A 29 -14.97 1.27 4.74
N PHE A 30 -14.69 1.35 6.04
CA PHE A 30 -13.56 2.09 6.55
C PHE A 30 -12.23 1.50 6.05
N LEU A 31 -12.07 0.18 6.14
CA LEU A 31 -10.89 -0.51 5.60
C LEU A 31 -10.70 -0.22 4.10
N VAL A 32 -11.75 -0.30 3.28
CA VAL A 32 -11.67 -0.02 1.83
C VAL A 32 -11.24 1.42 1.56
N ALA A 33 -11.73 2.37 2.35
CA ALA A 33 -11.35 3.78 2.21
C ALA A 33 -9.88 4.00 2.57
N GLU A 34 -9.40 3.43 3.68
CA GLU A 34 -7.99 3.52 4.05
C GLU A 34 -7.10 2.78 3.05
N TRP A 35 -7.49 1.59 2.60
CA TRP A 35 -6.77 0.81 1.59
C TRP A 35 -6.55 1.61 0.31
N LYS A 36 -7.59 2.31 -0.15
CA LYS A 36 -7.49 3.21 -1.30
C LYS A 36 -6.51 4.35 -1.02
N ASN A 37 -6.63 5.00 0.14
CA ASN A 37 -5.74 6.11 0.51
C ASN A 37 -4.26 5.67 0.55
N THR A 38 -3.96 4.54 1.17
CA THR A 38 -2.61 3.95 1.20
C THR A 38 -2.12 3.60 -0.22
N SER A 39 -3.01 3.09 -1.08
CA SER A 39 -2.70 2.82 -2.49
C SER A 39 -2.32 4.10 -3.25
N ASP A 40 -3.08 5.18 -3.04
CA ASP A 40 -2.79 6.48 -3.67
C ASP A 40 -1.45 7.06 -3.16
N LYS A 41 -1.15 6.90 -1.86
CA LYS A 41 0.13 7.33 -1.27
C LYS A 41 1.32 6.57 -1.86
N VAL A 42 1.26 5.23 -1.96
CA VAL A 42 2.39 4.45 -2.49
C VAL A 42 2.63 4.72 -3.98
N ILE A 43 1.57 4.94 -4.77
CA ILE A 43 1.71 5.35 -6.17
C ILE A 43 2.45 6.68 -6.27
N SER A 44 2.01 7.68 -5.50
CA SER A 44 2.67 8.99 -5.43
C SER A 44 4.14 8.89 -5.04
N LEU A 45 4.46 8.05 -4.04
CA LEU A 45 5.84 7.83 -3.62
C LEU A 45 6.70 7.17 -4.73
N SER A 46 6.14 6.15 -5.39
CA SER A 46 6.81 5.47 -6.52
C SER A 46 7.10 6.43 -7.68
N GLU A 47 6.15 7.30 -8.02
CA GLU A 47 6.31 8.34 -9.02
C GLU A 47 7.43 9.33 -8.64
N LYS A 48 7.43 9.83 -7.39
CA LYS A 48 8.49 10.73 -6.90
C LYS A 48 9.87 10.10 -7.01
N ILE A 49 10.01 8.81 -6.69
CA ILE A 49 11.31 8.11 -6.81
C ILE A 49 11.73 7.98 -8.26
N GLY A 50 10.78 7.69 -9.17
CA GLY A 50 11.02 7.69 -10.60
C GLY A 50 11.54 9.04 -11.10
N ASP A 51 10.92 10.13 -10.66
CA ASP A 51 11.35 11.50 -11.00
C ASP A 51 12.76 11.80 -10.48
N GLN A 52 13.08 11.43 -9.23
CA GLN A 52 14.42 11.64 -8.68
C GLN A 52 15.49 10.82 -9.40
N ALA A 53 15.20 9.55 -9.71
CA ALA A 53 16.11 8.71 -10.49
C ALA A 53 16.37 9.31 -11.87
N TYR A 54 15.33 9.83 -12.53
CA TYR A 54 15.48 10.53 -13.81
C TYR A 54 16.34 11.80 -13.70
N LEU A 55 16.15 12.63 -12.67
CA LEU A 55 16.98 13.81 -12.44
C LEU A 55 18.46 13.44 -12.22
N LEU A 56 18.72 12.33 -11.53
CA LEU A 56 20.07 11.81 -11.35
C LEU A 56 20.71 11.42 -12.69
N GLU A 57 19.98 10.72 -13.55
CA GLU A 57 20.44 10.36 -14.90
C GLU A 57 20.71 11.58 -15.78
N VAL A 58 19.88 12.62 -15.72
CA VAL A 58 20.08 13.87 -16.48
C VAL A 58 21.36 14.57 -16.02
N LYS A 59 21.56 14.70 -14.71
CA LYS A 59 22.79 15.30 -14.14
C LYS A 59 24.05 14.55 -14.58
N LYS A 60 24.01 13.22 -14.59
CA LYS A 60 25.10 12.39 -15.11
C LYS A 60 25.42 12.71 -16.57
N ALA A 61 24.40 12.85 -17.41
CA ALA A 61 24.57 13.19 -18.82
C ALA A 61 25.19 14.58 -19.02
N ASP A 62 24.88 15.53 -18.12
CA ASP A 62 25.46 16.87 -18.08
C ASP A 62 26.88 16.93 -17.49
N GLY A 63 27.42 15.77 -17.06
CA GLY A 63 28.77 15.64 -16.50
C GLY A 63 28.86 15.99 -15.00
N ASP A 64 27.72 16.12 -14.32
CA ASP A 64 27.67 16.25 -12.87
C ASP A 64 27.93 14.89 -12.21
N THR A 65 28.94 14.82 -11.34
CA THR A 65 29.35 13.60 -10.65
C THR A 65 28.59 13.38 -9.33
N THR A 66 27.45 14.03 -9.14
CA THR A 66 26.64 13.93 -7.91
C THR A 66 26.28 12.50 -7.52
N GLU A 67 26.06 11.60 -8.49
CA GLU A 67 25.84 10.17 -8.24
C GLU A 67 27.06 9.46 -7.62
N MET A 68 28.28 9.96 -7.85
CA MET A 68 29.55 9.39 -7.36
C MET A 68 29.97 10.00 -6.03
N LEU A 69 29.28 11.03 -5.55
CA LEU A 69 29.52 11.60 -4.24
C LEU A 69 29.13 10.57 -3.19
N GLN A 70 30.09 10.21 -2.34
CA GLN A 70 29.77 9.44 -1.16
C GLN A 70 28.91 10.31 -0.24
N ILE A 71 27.73 9.78 0.10
CA ILE A 71 26.80 10.38 1.04
C ILE A 71 26.79 9.52 2.31
N ASP A 72 26.55 10.18 3.44
CA ASP A 72 26.17 9.49 4.67
C ASP A 72 24.64 9.42 4.71
N PHE A 73 24.08 8.22 4.61
CA PHE A 73 22.63 7.99 4.62
C PHE A 73 22.31 6.84 5.57
N ASN A 74 21.37 7.04 6.49
CA ASN A 74 21.04 6.07 7.54
C ASN A 74 22.24 5.55 8.35
N GLY A 75 23.32 6.36 8.47
CA GLY A 75 24.54 6.01 9.20
C GLY A 75 25.55 5.15 8.42
N GLU A 76 25.32 4.93 7.13
CA GLU A 76 26.23 4.21 6.23
C GLU A 76 26.77 5.13 5.13
N GLN A 77 28.02 4.89 4.72
CA GLN A 77 28.62 5.57 3.57
C GLN A 77 28.21 4.84 2.30
N THR A 78 27.47 5.55 1.45
CA THR A 78 26.83 5.01 0.23
C THR A 78 26.86 6.06 -0.89
N ASN A 79 26.14 5.84 -1.99
CA ASN A 79 25.98 6.81 -3.07
C ASN A 79 24.51 6.92 -3.49
N CYS A 80 24.16 7.99 -4.20
CA CYS A 80 22.78 8.30 -4.57
C CYS A 80 22.12 7.20 -5.42
N GLU A 81 22.83 6.67 -6.42
CA GLU A 81 22.29 5.65 -7.33
C GLU A 81 21.91 4.37 -6.57
N ALA A 82 22.79 3.93 -5.66
CA ALA A 82 22.57 2.75 -4.83
C ALA A 82 21.36 2.92 -3.91
N GLU A 83 21.23 4.07 -3.23
CA GLU A 83 20.12 4.30 -2.31
C GLU A 83 18.77 4.45 -3.02
N TYR A 84 18.72 5.16 -4.15
CA TYR A 84 17.49 5.23 -4.96
C TYR A 84 17.08 3.84 -5.48
N SER A 85 18.05 3.01 -5.89
CA SER A 85 17.78 1.63 -6.29
C SER A 85 17.26 0.77 -5.13
N THR A 86 17.82 0.92 -3.93
CA THR A 86 17.38 0.22 -2.72
C THR A 86 15.95 0.60 -2.36
N MET A 87 15.66 1.90 -2.28
CA MET A 87 14.32 2.40 -1.95
C MET A 87 13.28 1.96 -2.99
N ARG A 88 13.63 2.01 -4.28
CA ARG A 88 12.75 1.49 -5.34
C ARG A 88 12.46 0.00 -5.16
N THR A 89 13.47 -0.81 -4.86
CA THR A 89 13.30 -2.24 -4.62
C THR A 89 12.36 -2.50 -3.45
N GLN A 90 12.52 -1.76 -2.33
CA GLN A 90 11.65 -1.89 -1.17
C GLN A 90 10.18 -1.56 -1.50
N ILE A 91 9.94 -0.53 -2.31
CA ILE A 91 8.59 -0.15 -2.72
C ILE A 91 8.00 -1.13 -3.72
N ASP A 92 8.79 -1.64 -4.65
CA ASP A 92 8.34 -2.65 -5.61
C ASP A 92 7.92 -3.95 -4.89
N GLU A 93 8.71 -4.40 -3.91
CA GLU A 93 8.38 -5.53 -3.03
C GLU A 93 7.09 -5.27 -2.23
N PHE A 94 6.96 -4.06 -1.67
CA PHE A 94 5.75 -3.65 -0.97
C PHE A 94 4.52 -3.67 -1.88
N ILE A 95 4.62 -3.11 -3.10
CA ILE A 95 3.52 -3.06 -4.08
C ILE A 95 3.07 -4.47 -4.46
N GLU A 96 3.99 -5.43 -4.56
CA GLU A 96 3.65 -6.83 -4.83
C GLU A 96 2.77 -7.41 -3.72
N VAL A 97 3.21 -7.32 -2.47
CA VAL A 97 2.43 -7.79 -1.30
C VAL A 97 1.10 -7.05 -1.17
N TRP A 98 1.11 -5.74 -1.39
CA TRP A 98 -0.09 -4.90 -1.34
C TRP A 98 -1.12 -5.31 -2.38
N ARG A 99 -0.67 -5.65 -3.60
CA ARG A 99 -1.54 -6.16 -4.67
C ARG A 99 -2.17 -7.50 -4.30
N GLU A 100 -1.42 -8.42 -3.70
CA GLU A 100 -1.97 -9.69 -3.23
C GLU A 100 -3.03 -9.49 -2.16
N ASN A 101 -2.79 -8.58 -1.20
CA ASN A 101 -3.76 -8.28 -0.16
C ASN A 101 -4.99 -7.51 -0.69
N SER A 102 -4.84 -6.76 -1.78
CA SER A 102 -5.98 -6.10 -2.45
C SER A 102 -7.01 -7.11 -2.96
N LEU A 103 -6.57 -8.31 -3.39
CA LEU A 103 -7.47 -9.40 -3.77
C LEU A 103 -8.33 -9.87 -2.59
N LYS A 104 -7.78 -9.86 -1.37
CA LYS A 104 -8.52 -10.22 -0.15
C LYS A 104 -9.53 -9.14 0.21
N VAL A 105 -9.20 -7.86 0.03
CA VAL A 105 -10.16 -6.75 0.21
C VAL A 105 -11.34 -6.89 -0.75
N ASP A 106 -11.07 -7.24 -2.01
CA ASP A 106 -12.11 -7.50 -3.02
C ASP A 106 -12.98 -8.71 -2.62
N GLU A 107 -12.36 -9.79 -2.13
CA GLU A 107 -13.07 -10.97 -1.64
C GLU A 107 -13.99 -10.63 -0.45
N LEU A 108 -13.49 -9.89 0.55
CA LEU A 108 -14.30 -9.43 1.67
C LEU A 108 -15.48 -8.57 1.20
N THR A 109 -15.24 -7.66 0.25
CA THR A 109 -16.28 -6.81 -0.34
C THR A 109 -17.35 -7.63 -1.05
N ASN A 110 -16.94 -8.64 -1.80
CA ASN A 110 -17.85 -9.56 -2.46
C ASN A 110 -18.64 -10.40 -1.45
N ASN A 111 -17.97 -11.03 -0.48
CA ASN A 111 -18.59 -11.87 0.56
C ASN A 111 -19.61 -11.08 1.39
N MET A 112 -19.29 -9.82 1.73
CA MET A 112 -20.20 -8.87 2.36
C MET A 112 -21.43 -8.62 1.49
N SER A 113 -21.24 -8.29 0.21
CA SER A 113 -22.32 -7.97 -0.74
C SER A 113 -23.30 -9.12 -0.96
N ILE A 114 -22.79 -10.35 -1.08
CA ILE A 114 -23.62 -11.54 -1.31
C ILE A 114 -24.11 -12.21 -0.02
N GLY A 115 -23.78 -11.63 1.15
CA GLY A 115 -24.19 -12.14 2.46
C GLY A 115 -23.56 -13.49 2.85
N LYS A 116 -22.38 -13.83 2.30
CA LYS A 116 -21.64 -15.07 2.60
C LYS A 116 -20.45 -14.82 3.53
N TRP A 117 -20.64 -13.98 4.52
CA TRP A 117 -19.59 -13.65 5.48
C TRP A 117 -19.33 -14.81 6.45
N THR A 118 -18.06 -15.11 6.66
CA THR A 118 -17.55 -16.22 7.46
C THR A 118 -16.73 -15.71 8.66
N ASN A 119 -16.31 -16.62 9.54
CA ASN A 119 -15.38 -16.27 10.61
C ASN A 119 -13.97 -16.00 10.07
N GLU A 120 -13.59 -16.62 8.95
CA GLU A 120 -12.32 -16.35 8.28
C GLU A 120 -12.30 -14.92 7.72
N ASP A 121 -13.43 -14.43 7.21
CA ASP A 121 -13.57 -13.03 6.78
C ASP A 121 -13.38 -12.04 7.97
N ASP A 122 -13.80 -12.41 9.19
CA ASP A 122 -13.55 -11.59 10.39
C ASP A 122 -12.05 -11.52 10.74
N GLU A 123 -11.32 -12.62 10.54
CA GLU A 123 -9.87 -12.68 10.78
C GLU A 123 -9.10 -11.90 9.70
N ASN A 124 -9.48 -12.08 8.44
CA ASN A 124 -8.93 -11.35 7.30
C ASN A 124 -9.15 -9.84 7.43
N LEU A 125 -10.35 -9.41 7.81
CA LEU A 125 -10.66 -7.99 8.03
C LEU A 125 -9.74 -7.36 9.08
N ARG A 126 -9.48 -8.07 10.19
CA ARG A 126 -8.56 -7.58 11.25
C ARG A 126 -7.11 -7.57 10.79
N ALA A 127 -6.68 -8.59 10.05
CA ALA A 127 -5.33 -8.65 9.53
C ALA A 127 -5.05 -7.50 8.55
N LEU A 128 -5.99 -7.21 7.65
CA LEU A 128 -5.88 -6.13 6.66
C LEU A 128 -5.93 -4.75 7.32
N ASP A 129 -6.74 -4.55 8.37
CA ASP A 129 -6.75 -3.30 9.16
C ASP A 129 -5.39 -3.03 9.83
N LEU A 130 -4.73 -4.07 10.33
CA LEU A 130 -3.37 -3.93 10.87
C LEU A 130 -2.34 -3.68 9.76
N GLU A 131 -2.49 -4.34 8.61
CA GLU A 131 -1.59 -4.17 7.46
C GLU A 131 -1.64 -2.74 6.91
N VAL A 132 -2.83 -2.15 6.78
CA VAL A 132 -3.01 -0.74 6.37
C VAL A 132 -2.26 0.20 7.30
N LYS A 133 -2.42 0.05 8.62
CA LYS A 133 -1.76 0.91 9.61
C LYS A 133 -0.25 0.82 9.56
N LYS A 134 0.27 -0.40 9.43
CA LYS A 134 1.71 -0.64 9.26
C LYS A 134 2.23 -0.02 7.96
N SER A 135 1.47 -0.19 6.87
CA SER A 135 1.83 0.31 5.55
C SER A 135 1.86 1.83 5.52
N ASP A 136 0.88 2.49 6.12
CA ASP A 136 0.86 3.95 6.23
C ASP A 136 2.10 4.49 6.98
N ALA A 137 2.49 3.83 8.08
CA ALA A 137 3.69 4.22 8.82
C ALA A 137 4.99 4.01 8.02
N ASN A 138 5.08 2.91 7.26
CA ASN A 138 6.22 2.65 6.38
C ASN A 138 6.32 3.69 5.25
N ILE A 139 5.18 4.06 4.65
CA ILE A 139 5.15 5.06 3.58
C ILE A 139 5.57 6.43 4.09
N GLU A 140 5.13 6.84 5.28
CA GLU A 140 5.57 8.09 5.91
C GLU A 140 7.10 8.11 6.12
N LEU A 141 7.66 6.99 6.59
CA LEU A 141 9.11 6.83 6.74
C LEU A 141 9.85 6.90 5.40
N TRP A 142 9.36 6.22 4.37
CA TRP A 142 9.96 6.28 3.04
C TRP A 142 9.87 7.66 2.40
N GLU A 143 8.80 8.42 2.68
CA GLU A 143 8.71 9.82 2.24
C GLU A 143 9.77 10.70 2.91
N GLU A 144 10.02 10.51 4.21
CA GLU A 144 11.09 11.21 4.94
C GLU A 144 12.47 10.84 4.39
N GLU A 145 12.73 9.54 4.22
CA GLU A 145 13.98 9.01 3.65
C GLU A 145 14.23 9.55 2.23
N LEU A 146 13.19 9.58 1.38
CA LEU A 146 13.29 10.13 0.02
C LEU A 146 13.66 11.60 0.03
N ASN A 147 13.06 12.38 0.93
CA ASN A 147 13.35 13.80 1.06
C ASN A 147 14.78 14.05 1.54
N GLU A 148 15.25 13.29 2.53
CA GLU A 148 16.64 13.35 3.00
C GLU A 148 17.62 12.95 1.90
N LEU A 149 17.33 11.86 1.17
CA LEU A 149 18.16 11.39 0.08
C LEU A 149 18.25 12.45 -1.04
N SER A 150 17.11 13.01 -1.44
CA SER A 150 17.05 14.09 -2.44
C SER A 150 17.88 15.31 -2.04
N GLN A 151 17.85 15.69 -0.76
CA GLN A 151 18.68 16.78 -0.22
C GLN A 151 20.17 16.47 -0.33
N LYS A 152 20.59 15.30 0.13
CA LYS A 152 22.01 14.88 0.11
C LYS A 152 22.53 14.71 -1.31
N CYS A 153 21.67 14.26 -2.23
CA CYS A 153 21.94 14.13 -3.65
C CYS A 153 21.76 15.45 -4.42
N GLY A 154 21.45 16.56 -3.75
CA GLY A 154 21.29 17.86 -4.40
C GLY A 154 20.24 17.88 -5.52
N LEU A 155 19.21 17.03 -5.44
CA LEU A 155 18.16 16.89 -6.46
C LEU A 155 16.91 17.73 -6.16
N ASN A 156 16.91 18.49 -5.07
CA ASN A 156 15.79 19.36 -4.73
C ASN A 156 15.51 20.40 -5.82
N SER A 157 14.25 20.52 -6.21
CA SER A 157 13.74 21.35 -7.30
C SER A 157 13.83 22.86 -7.09
N GLU A 158 14.40 23.35 -5.98
CA GLU A 158 14.59 24.80 -5.75
C GLU A 158 15.70 25.42 -6.62
N GLY A 159 16.45 24.62 -7.40
CA GLY A 159 17.58 25.07 -8.21
C GLY A 159 17.33 25.24 -9.72
N PHE A 160 16.28 24.67 -10.30
CA PHE A 160 16.02 24.77 -11.75
C PHE A 160 15.20 26.02 -12.07
N VAL A 161 15.79 27.20 -11.82
CA VAL A 161 15.39 28.41 -12.55
C VAL A 161 15.95 28.24 -13.96
N ILE A 162 15.11 27.75 -14.87
CA ILE A 162 15.37 27.88 -16.31
C ILE A 162 15.46 29.38 -16.57
N GLN A 163 16.68 29.91 -16.68
CA GLN A 163 16.89 31.24 -17.25
C GLN A 163 16.51 31.13 -18.73
N GLU A 164 15.26 31.46 -19.05
CA GLU A 164 14.90 31.88 -20.39
C GLU A 164 15.77 33.10 -20.73
N GLN A 165 16.89 32.85 -21.42
CA GLN A 165 17.58 33.91 -22.15
C GLN A 165 16.75 34.23 -23.39
N GLU A 166 15.85 35.20 -23.25
CA GLU A 166 15.29 35.91 -24.39
C GLU A 166 16.43 36.67 -25.10
N ASN A 167 16.70 36.29 -26.35
CA ASN A 167 17.45 37.06 -27.33
C ASN A 167 16.49 37.85 -28.22
#